data_AF-A0A539DJM4-F1
#
_entry.id   AF-A0A539DJM4-F1
#
_cell.length_a   1.000
_cell.length_b   1.000
_cell.length_c   1.000
_cell.angle_alpha   90.00
_cell.angle_beta   90.00
_cell.angle_gamma   90.00
#
_symmetry.space_group_name_H-M   'P 1'
#
loop_
_entity.id
_entity.type
_entity.pdbx_description
1 polymer ?
#
loop_
_entity_poly.entity_id
_entity_poly.type
_entity_poly.pdbx_seq_one_letter_code
_entity_poly.pdbx_strand_id
1 'polypeptide(L)'
;MPEQIETIAENIRAQILALAPDSVRATVESLPAVAVLGAVAAVALILLWVILALLGAVFGGGKKKMEPDDAPVEATFRPESPRRNRDPSRAEPARSLPSAPASPGDLRARFDDALARGDRLAQSNDHAGSVNAYKQGLDFARQVAFAQPESLDAQRLVAKALHKVGDGSARAGEGQVARQHHEQALVLLRRMYGGNQRDPGVARELAVTLERLGAAAAAVGDRANARQAFEEELRIANSMASQETSDLSWVRFKAVVHIMLGNLNDPDSRAHYEQARQLFETLERSGSIQSQDSQTLQQLRGVLGAA
;
A
#
# COMPACT_ATOMS: atom_id res chain seq x y z
N MET A 1 -19.00 25.54 34.34
CA MET A 1 -17.79 25.31 33.53
C MET A 1 -16.94 24.11 33.99
N PRO A 2 -16.61 23.89 35.28
CA PRO A 2 -15.72 22.77 35.65
C PRO A 2 -16.32 21.39 35.33
N GLU A 3 -17.63 21.23 35.53
CA GLU A 3 -18.37 19.99 35.26
C GLU A 3 -18.33 19.56 33.77
N GLN A 4 -18.33 20.51 32.84
CA GLN A 4 -18.23 20.24 31.41
C GLN A 4 -16.82 19.79 31.00
N ILE A 5 -15.78 20.36 31.62
CA ILE A 5 -14.39 20.00 31.35
C ILE A 5 -14.11 18.57 31.85
N GLU A 6 -14.64 18.23 33.02
CA GLU A 6 -14.49 16.90 33.61
C GLU A 6 -15.24 15.84 32.80
N THR A 7 -16.44 16.15 32.33
CA THR A 7 -17.20 15.27 31.43
C THR A 7 -16.45 15.01 30.12
N ILE A 8 -15.84 16.04 29.52
CA ILE A 8 -15.06 15.91 28.28
C ILE A 8 -13.79 15.08 28.54
N ALA A 9 -13.09 15.34 29.65
CA ALA A 9 -11.88 14.61 30.02
C ALA A 9 -12.15 13.11 30.26
N GLU A 10 -13.26 12.77 30.92
CA GLU A 10 -13.63 11.37 31.17
C GLU A 10 -14.06 10.64 29.88
N ASN A 11 -14.76 11.31 28.97
CA ASN A 11 -15.06 10.73 27.65
C ASN A 11 -13.78 10.46 26.83
N ILE A 12 -12.84 11.40 26.85
CA ILE A 12 -11.53 11.24 26.19
C ILE A 12 -10.71 10.12 26.86
N ARG A 13 -10.70 10.05 28.19
CA ARG A 13 -10.04 8.97 28.93
C ARG A 13 -10.59 7.60 28.53
N ALA A 14 -11.90 7.46 28.45
CA ALA A 14 -12.54 6.21 28.03
C ALA A 14 -12.12 5.79 26.62
N GLN A 15 -12.02 6.74 25.69
CA GLN A 15 -11.54 6.47 24.32
C GLN A 15 -10.06 6.07 24.27
N ILE A 16 -9.21 6.70 25.09
CA ILE A 16 -7.79 6.32 25.19
C ILE A 16 -7.66 4.90 25.76
N LEU A 17 -8.39 4.56 26.83
CA LEU A 17 -8.35 3.22 27.44
C LEU A 17 -8.86 2.11 26.52
N ALA A 18 -9.80 2.43 25.62
CA ALA A 18 -10.30 1.49 24.62
C ALA A 18 -9.22 1.09 23.58
N LEU A 19 -8.25 1.97 23.32
CA LEU A 19 -7.20 1.79 22.30
C LEU A 19 -5.82 1.51 22.92
N ALA A 20 -5.65 1.72 24.23
CA ALA A 20 -4.37 1.58 24.91
C ALA A 20 -4.06 0.11 25.25
N PRO A 21 -2.81 -0.35 25.03
CA PRO A 21 -2.35 -1.64 25.53
C PRO A 21 -2.32 -1.67 27.07
N ASP A 22 -2.48 -2.86 27.66
CA ASP A 22 -2.64 -3.04 29.11
C ASP A 22 -1.49 -2.44 29.94
N SER A 23 -0.29 -2.37 29.37
CA SER A 23 0.90 -1.78 30.00
C SER A 23 0.77 -0.28 30.30
N VAL A 24 -0.15 0.44 29.67
CA VAL A 24 -0.29 1.90 29.80
C VAL A 24 -1.62 2.30 30.46
N ARG A 25 -2.56 1.35 30.62
CA ARG A 25 -3.90 1.61 31.16
C ARG A 25 -3.88 2.16 32.60
N ALA A 26 -3.12 1.52 33.49
CA ALA A 26 -2.98 1.97 34.88
C ALA A 26 -2.43 3.41 34.98
N THR A 27 -1.51 3.76 34.07
CA THR A 27 -0.98 5.12 33.97
C THR A 27 -2.06 6.10 33.53
N VAL A 28 -2.85 5.76 32.50
CA VAL A 28 -3.94 6.62 31.99
C VAL A 28 -5.08 6.78 33.00
N GLU A 29 -5.41 5.76 33.77
CA GLU A 29 -6.42 5.83 34.83
C GLU A 29 -6.00 6.77 35.97
N SER A 30 -4.71 6.81 36.30
CA SER A 30 -4.18 7.64 37.39
C SER A 30 -4.04 9.13 37.06
N LEU A 31 -4.21 9.55 35.79
CA LEU A 31 -3.99 10.93 35.38
C LEU A 31 -5.17 11.85 35.78
N PRO A 32 -4.89 13.06 36.31
CA PRO A 32 -5.94 14.05 36.53
C PRO A 32 -6.50 14.57 35.20
N ALA A 33 -7.78 14.96 35.18
CA ALA A 33 -8.52 15.40 33.98
C ALA A 33 -7.79 16.46 33.13
N VAL A 34 -7.11 17.41 33.79
CA VAL A 34 -6.34 18.48 33.13
C VAL A 34 -5.11 17.93 32.39
N ALA A 35 -4.49 16.87 32.90
CA ALA A 35 -3.34 16.23 32.26
C ALA A 35 -3.75 15.40 31.02
N VAL A 36 -4.94 14.77 31.05
CA VAL A 36 -5.50 14.06 29.88
C VAL A 36 -5.74 15.03 28.73
N LEU A 37 -6.33 16.19 29.01
CA LEU A 37 -6.55 17.25 28.02
C LEU A 37 -5.23 17.84 27.49
N GLY A 38 -4.25 18.06 28.38
CA GLY A 38 -2.92 18.56 28.00
C GLY A 38 -2.16 17.60 27.08
N ALA A 39 -2.22 16.30 27.34
CA ALA A 39 -1.57 15.28 26.51
C ALA A 39 -2.17 15.22 25.10
N VAL A 40 -3.50 15.28 24.97
CA VAL A 40 -4.18 15.31 23.67
C VAL A 40 -3.86 16.58 22.89
N ALA A 41 -3.83 17.75 23.56
CA ALA A 41 -3.42 19.00 22.94
C ALA A 41 -1.97 18.95 22.43
N ALA A 42 -1.05 18.35 23.19
CA ALA A 42 0.34 18.18 22.78
C ALA A 42 0.47 17.28 21.54
N VAL A 43 -0.25 16.16 21.49
CA VAL A 43 -0.27 15.27 20.31
C VAL A 43 -0.87 15.98 19.09
N ALA A 44 -1.96 16.74 19.27
CA ALA A 44 -2.56 17.51 18.18
C ALA A 44 -1.61 18.58 17.63
N LEU A 45 -0.85 19.26 18.49
CA LEU A 45 0.16 20.24 18.08
C LEU A 45 1.34 19.58 17.35
N ILE A 46 1.77 18.40 17.78
CA ILE A 46 2.82 17.63 17.09
C ILE A 46 2.33 17.21 15.70
N LEU A 47 1.10 16.69 15.59
CA LEU A 47 0.52 16.31 14.31
C LEU A 47 0.37 17.52 13.38
N LEU A 48 -0.09 18.67 13.89
CA LEU A 48 -0.18 19.91 13.14
C LEU A 48 1.21 20.38 12.66
N TRP A 49 2.22 20.30 13.52
CA TRP A 49 3.60 20.64 13.16
C TRP A 49 4.15 19.71 12.07
N VAL A 50 3.88 18.40 12.16
CA VAL A 50 4.25 17.43 11.11
C VAL A 50 3.55 17.74 9.79
N ILE A 51 2.25 18.05 9.82
CA ILE A 51 1.49 18.45 8.62
C ILE A 51 2.09 19.72 8.00
N LEU A 52 2.40 20.73 8.80
CA LEU A 52 3.01 21.98 8.33
C LEU A 52 4.43 21.76 7.78
N ALA A 53 5.23 20.88 8.40
CA ALA A 53 6.56 20.52 7.90
C ALA A 53 6.48 19.79 6.55
N LEU A 54 5.50 18.90 6.38
CA LEU A 54 5.25 18.21 5.12
C LEU A 54 4.76 19.18 4.02
N LEU A 55 3.93 20.17 4.37
CA LEU A 55 3.49 21.22 3.44
C LEU A 55 4.64 22.18 3.08
N GLY A 56 5.51 22.53 4.02
CA GLY A 56 6.69 23.36 3.78
C GLY A 56 7.72 22.70 2.87
N ALA A 57 7.85 21.37 2.95
CA ALA A 57 8.72 20.59 2.06
C ALA A 57 8.20 20.55 0.60
N VAL A 58 6.90 20.77 0.37
CA VAL A 58 6.29 20.81 -0.97
C VAL A 58 6.50 22.17 -1.66
N PHE A 59 6.77 23.25 -0.90
CA PHE A 59 6.94 24.61 -1.46
C PHE A 59 8.36 25.20 -1.31
N GLY A 60 9.28 24.52 -0.61
CA GLY A 60 10.62 25.04 -0.30
C GLY A 60 11.75 24.41 -1.13
N GLY A 61 11.87 24.75 -2.42
CA GLY A 61 12.95 24.27 -3.27
C GLY A 61 13.42 25.29 -4.30
N GLY A 62 14.40 26.12 -3.95
CA GLY A 62 15.09 26.96 -4.94
C GLY A 62 15.88 28.17 -4.44
N LYS A 63 16.67 28.06 -3.36
CA LYS A 63 17.73 29.08 -3.13
C LYS A 63 18.93 28.75 -4.02
N LYS A 64 18.94 29.28 -5.25
CA LYS A 64 20.17 29.34 -6.04
C LYS A 64 21.12 30.33 -5.38
N LYS A 65 22.33 29.84 -5.08
CA LYS A 65 23.49 30.62 -4.67
C LYS A 65 23.82 31.61 -5.79
N MET A 66 23.76 32.91 -5.50
CA MET A 66 24.12 33.98 -6.43
C MET A 66 25.61 34.25 -6.25
N GLU A 67 26.39 33.96 -7.29
CA GLU A 67 27.80 34.31 -7.42
C GLU A 67 27.91 35.79 -7.84
N PRO A 68 28.93 36.55 -7.40
CA PRO A 68 28.89 38.01 -7.40
C PRO A 68 29.47 38.57 -8.69
N ASP A 69 28.65 38.80 -9.71
CA ASP A 69 29.06 39.67 -10.84
C ASP A 69 27.91 40.40 -11.57
N ASP A 70 26.78 40.63 -10.89
CA ASP A 70 25.67 41.42 -11.45
C ASP A 70 25.40 42.65 -10.57
N ALA A 71 26.23 43.68 -10.73
CA ALA A 71 25.91 45.02 -10.26
C ALA A 71 24.71 45.59 -11.06
N PRO A 72 23.82 46.39 -10.45
CA PRO A 72 22.66 46.92 -11.13
C PRO A 72 23.09 48.00 -12.14
N VAL A 73 22.91 47.73 -13.44
CA VAL A 73 23.00 48.77 -14.47
C VAL A 73 21.74 49.63 -14.35
N GLU A 74 21.94 50.90 -14.03
CA GLU A 74 20.91 51.92 -13.93
C GLU A 74 19.97 51.91 -15.15
N ALA A 75 18.67 51.81 -14.88
CA ALA A 75 17.64 51.94 -15.89
C ALA A 75 17.54 53.39 -16.38
N THR A 76 18.30 53.75 -17.41
CA THR A 76 18.00 54.94 -18.21
C THR A 76 16.68 54.73 -18.95
N PHE A 77 15.63 55.41 -18.48
CA PHE A 77 14.33 55.50 -19.13
C PHE A 77 14.46 56.23 -20.47
N ARG A 78 14.37 55.47 -21.57
CA ARG A 78 14.28 56.00 -22.94
C ARG A 78 12.85 55.80 -23.42
N PRO A 79 12.06 56.85 -23.71
CA PRO A 79 10.68 56.67 -24.14
C PRO A 79 10.64 55.96 -25.51
N GLU A 80 9.96 54.81 -25.56
CA GLU A 80 9.69 54.08 -26.79
C GLU A 80 8.89 54.96 -27.76
N SER A 81 9.40 55.13 -28.98
CA SER A 81 8.68 55.75 -30.09
C SER A 81 7.44 54.94 -30.47
N PRO A 82 6.35 55.57 -30.94
CA PRO A 82 5.09 54.89 -31.21
C PRO A 82 5.26 53.86 -32.33
N ARG A 83 5.05 52.57 -32.03
CA ARG A 83 5.12 51.50 -33.02
C ARG A 83 3.96 51.62 -34.00
N ARG A 84 4.30 51.96 -35.24
CA ARG A 84 3.47 51.97 -36.44
C ARG A 84 3.02 50.52 -36.76
N ASN A 85 1.71 50.32 -36.96
CA ASN A 85 1.04 49.15 -37.55
C ASN A 85 1.57 47.75 -37.16
N ARG A 86 0.90 47.10 -36.18
CA ARG A 86 0.90 45.64 -36.11
C ARG A 86 0.06 45.09 -37.26
N ASP A 87 0.71 44.33 -38.11
CA ASP A 87 0.11 43.51 -39.17
C ASP A 87 -0.93 42.53 -38.56
N PRO A 88 -2.22 42.58 -38.94
CA PRO A 88 -3.25 41.68 -38.43
C PRO A 88 -3.04 40.20 -38.81
N SER A 89 -2.07 39.89 -39.68
CA SER A 89 -1.73 38.51 -40.06
C SER A 89 -0.76 37.80 -39.09
N ARG A 90 -0.30 38.48 -38.03
CA ARG A 90 0.59 37.92 -36.98
C ARG A 90 -0.13 37.71 -35.64
N ALA A 91 -1.35 37.18 -35.67
CA ALA A 91 -1.96 36.64 -34.47
C ALA A 91 -1.05 35.54 -33.90
N GLU A 92 -0.53 35.73 -32.69
CA GLU A 92 0.12 34.65 -31.97
C GLU A 92 -0.85 33.45 -31.94
N PRO A 93 -0.42 32.22 -32.24
CA PRO A 93 -1.29 31.07 -32.11
C PRO A 93 -1.81 31.06 -30.67
N ALA A 94 -3.14 31.03 -30.53
CA ALA A 94 -3.79 30.96 -29.23
C ALA A 94 -3.09 29.89 -28.41
N ARG A 95 -2.51 30.27 -27.26
CA ARG A 95 -2.00 29.30 -26.29
C ARG A 95 -3.11 28.30 -26.06
N SER A 96 -2.90 27.05 -26.47
CA SER A 96 -3.85 25.98 -26.27
C SER A 96 -4.27 26.01 -24.80
N LEU A 97 -5.56 26.22 -24.55
CA LEU A 97 -6.11 26.08 -23.21
C LEU A 97 -5.62 24.73 -22.65
N PRO A 98 -5.24 24.64 -21.36
CA PRO A 98 -4.94 23.35 -20.76
C PRO A 98 -6.09 22.40 -21.10
N SER A 99 -5.76 21.24 -21.67
CA SER A 99 -6.74 20.20 -21.96
C SER A 99 -7.62 19.99 -20.73
N ALA A 100 -8.94 19.89 -20.93
CA ALA A 100 -9.89 19.63 -19.85
C ALA A 100 -9.35 18.52 -18.93
N PRO A 101 -9.56 18.60 -17.60
CA PRO A 101 -9.09 17.57 -16.68
C PRO A 101 -9.53 16.20 -17.20
N ALA A 102 -8.57 15.25 -17.25
CA ALA A 102 -8.80 13.94 -17.86
C ALA A 102 -10.04 13.29 -17.24
N SER A 103 -10.92 12.72 -18.07
CA SER A 103 -12.10 12.03 -17.55
C SER A 103 -11.66 10.80 -16.73
N PRO A 104 -12.50 10.31 -15.80
CA PRO A 104 -12.17 9.08 -15.06
C PRO A 104 -11.92 7.87 -15.99
N GLY A 105 -12.56 7.82 -17.16
CA GLY A 105 -12.30 6.80 -18.18
C GLY A 105 -10.89 6.92 -18.78
N ASP A 106 -10.46 8.13 -19.12
CA ASP A 106 -9.11 8.38 -19.64
C ASP A 106 -8.04 8.05 -18.60
N LEU A 107 -8.29 8.41 -17.33
CA LEU A 107 -7.39 8.08 -16.22
C LEU A 107 -7.28 6.57 -16.01
N ARG A 108 -8.39 5.82 -16.15
CA ARG A 108 -8.38 4.36 -16.05
C ARG A 108 -7.60 3.71 -17.20
N ALA A 109 -7.75 4.20 -18.43
CA ALA A 109 -6.97 3.72 -19.56
C ALA A 109 -5.45 3.97 -19.36
N ARG A 110 -5.08 5.16 -18.84
CA ARG A 110 -3.68 5.47 -18.51
C ARG A 110 -3.12 4.63 -17.37
N PHE A 111 -3.96 4.31 -16.37
CA PHE A 111 -3.62 3.37 -15.31
C PHE A 111 -3.29 1.98 -15.90
N ASP A 112 -4.16 1.44 -16.76
CA ASP A 112 -3.99 0.11 -17.34
C ASP A 112 -2.71 0.04 -18.20
N ASP A 113 -2.47 1.07 -19.01
CA ASP A 113 -1.26 1.19 -19.82
C ASP A 113 0.01 1.32 -18.95
N ALA A 114 -0.05 2.09 -17.85
CA ALA A 114 1.07 2.20 -16.91
C ALA A 114 1.40 0.87 -16.23
N LEU A 115 0.38 0.11 -15.78
CA LEU A 115 0.61 -1.23 -15.22
C LEU A 115 1.18 -2.19 -16.26
N ALA A 116 0.65 -2.19 -17.49
CA ALA A 116 1.14 -3.05 -18.55
C ALA A 116 2.59 -2.72 -18.93
N ARG A 117 2.97 -1.43 -18.95
CA ARG A 117 4.38 -1.03 -19.09
C ARG A 117 5.23 -1.55 -17.94
N GLY A 118 4.77 -1.37 -16.70
CA GLY A 118 5.50 -1.84 -15.52
C GLY A 118 5.73 -3.35 -15.53
N ASP A 119 4.73 -4.12 -15.95
CA ASP A 119 4.84 -5.58 -16.08
C ASP A 119 5.85 -5.99 -17.16
N ARG A 120 5.85 -5.32 -18.32
CA ARG A 120 6.85 -5.58 -19.37
C ARG A 120 8.28 -5.24 -18.91
N LEU A 121 8.46 -4.12 -18.22
CA LEU A 121 9.76 -3.71 -17.69
C LEU A 121 10.26 -4.67 -16.60
N ALA A 122 9.36 -5.17 -15.74
CA ALA A 122 9.69 -6.21 -14.77
C ALA A 122 10.17 -7.50 -15.46
N GLN A 123 9.51 -7.91 -16.55
CA GLN A 123 9.89 -9.11 -17.31
C GLN A 123 11.25 -8.95 -18.01
N SER A 124 11.62 -7.73 -18.41
CA SER A 124 12.94 -7.44 -18.97
C SER A 124 14.01 -7.14 -17.90
N ASN A 125 13.71 -7.38 -16.62
CA ASN A 125 14.57 -7.07 -15.47
C ASN A 125 14.95 -5.59 -15.33
N ASP A 126 14.19 -4.67 -15.95
CA ASP A 126 14.29 -3.24 -15.66
C ASP A 126 13.44 -2.92 -14.41
N HIS A 127 14.00 -3.24 -13.25
CA HIS A 127 13.30 -3.07 -11.97
C HIS A 127 13.00 -1.60 -11.66
N ALA A 128 13.94 -0.68 -11.94
CA ALA A 128 13.74 0.74 -11.72
C ALA A 128 12.65 1.33 -12.65
N GLY A 129 12.70 0.99 -13.94
CA GLY A 129 11.67 1.37 -14.90
C GLY A 129 10.30 0.81 -14.53
N SER A 130 10.25 -0.45 -14.09
CA SER A 130 9.02 -1.11 -13.64
C SER A 130 8.38 -0.38 -12.45
N VAL A 131 9.17 -0.10 -11.40
CA VAL A 131 8.71 0.65 -10.22
C VAL A 131 8.18 2.02 -10.61
N ASN A 132 8.88 2.75 -11.49
CA ASN A 132 8.44 4.05 -11.96
C ASN A 132 7.11 3.99 -12.73
N ALA A 133 6.94 3.00 -13.60
CA ALA A 133 5.68 2.80 -14.33
C ALA A 133 4.52 2.45 -13.38
N TYR A 134 4.75 1.61 -12.37
CA TYR A 134 3.73 1.31 -11.37
C TYR A 134 3.37 2.52 -10.50
N LYS A 135 4.35 3.37 -10.14
CA LYS A 135 4.10 4.63 -9.42
C LYS A 135 3.23 5.59 -10.25
N GLN A 136 3.47 5.71 -11.56
CA GLN A 136 2.58 6.45 -12.46
C GLN A 136 1.15 5.86 -12.47
N GLY A 137 1.03 4.53 -12.52
CA GLY A 137 -0.25 3.84 -12.37
C GLY A 137 -0.95 4.21 -11.06
N LEU A 138 -0.23 4.20 -9.94
CA LEU A 138 -0.76 4.59 -8.64
C LEU A 138 -1.29 6.03 -8.63
N ASP A 139 -0.59 6.97 -9.27
CA ASP A 139 -1.02 8.35 -9.37
C ASP A 139 -2.31 8.50 -10.19
N PHE A 140 -2.46 7.74 -11.28
CA PHE A 140 -3.72 7.69 -12.03
C PHE A 140 -4.85 7.07 -11.21
N ALA A 141 -4.59 5.95 -10.51
CA ALA A 141 -5.58 5.31 -9.65
C ALA A 141 -6.07 6.27 -8.54
N ARG A 142 -5.16 7.02 -7.92
CA ARG A 142 -5.50 8.04 -6.91
C ARG A 142 -6.38 9.15 -7.50
N GLN A 143 -6.10 9.59 -8.73
CA GLN A 143 -6.95 10.57 -9.41
C GLN A 143 -8.35 10.02 -9.71
N VAL A 144 -8.46 8.74 -10.13
CA VAL A 144 -9.77 8.09 -10.32
C VAL A 144 -10.53 8.01 -8.99
N ALA A 145 -9.87 7.60 -7.90
CA ALA A 145 -10.47 7.51 -6.57
C ALA A 145 -10.86 8.89 -6.02
N PHE A 146 -10.10 9.94 -6.32
CA PHE A 146 -10.46 11.31 -5.97
C PHE A 146 -11.71 11.78 -6.73
N ALA A 147 -11.81 11.47 -8.03
CA ALA A 147 -12.99 11.80 -8.83
C ALA A 147 -14.23 10.96 -8.47
N GLN A 148 -14.03 9.79 -7.85
CA GLN A 148 -15.09 8.85 -7.48
C GLN A 148 -14.85 8.26 -6.08
N PRO A 149 -15.02 9.04 -4.99
CA PRO A 149 -14.62 8.63 -3.64
C PRO A 149 -15.37 7.41 -3.11
N GLU A 150 -16.65 7.28 -3.48
CA GLU A 150 -17.53 6.16 -3.08
C GLU A 150 -17.41 4.93 -3.98
N SER A 151 -16.60 5.00 -5.05
CA SER A 151 -16.46 3.89 -6.00
C SER A 151 -15.48 2.84 -5.47
N LEU A 152 -16.01 1.68 -5.11
CA LEU A 152 -15.19 0.51 -4.73
C LEU A 152 -14.23 0.11 -5.85
N ASP A 153 -14.66 0.22 -7.11
CA ASP A 153 -13.80 -0.08 -8.26
C ASP A 153 -12.64 0.91 -8.40
N ALA A 154 -12.84 2.19 -8.05
CA ALA A 154 -11.76 3.16 -8.01
C ALA A 154 -10.76 2.85 -6.87
N GLN A 155 -11.27 2.50 -5.69
CA GLN A 155 -10.45 2.10 -4.55
C GLN A 155 -9.64 0.82 -4.86
N ARG A 156 -10.21 -0.13 -5.61
CA ARG A 156 -9.53 -1.34 -6.09
C ARG A 156 -8.33 -1.02 -6.98
N LEU A 157 -8.44 -0.02 -7.86
CA LEU A 157 -7.29 0.41 -8.67
C LEU A 157 -6.13 0.88 -7.78
N VAL A 158 -6.43 1.63 -6.71
CA VAL A 158 -5.41 2.11 -5.77
C VAL A 158 -4.75 0.94 -5.06
N ALA A 159 -5.54 0.01 -4.52
CA ALA A 159 -5.02 -1.20 -3.88
C ALA A 159 -4.10 -2.02 -4.81
N LYS A 160 -4.56 -2.27 -6.05
CA LYS A 160 -3.80 -2.99 -7.07
C LYS A 160 -2.49 -2.29 -7.43
N ALA A 161 -2.50 -0.97 -7.62
CA ALA A 161 -1.28 -0.22 -7.90
C ALA A 161 -0.31 -0.20 -6.73
N LEU A 162 -0.80 -0.02 -5.50
CA LEU A 162 0.04 -0.11 -4.29
C LEU A 162 0.72 -1.47 -4.20
N HIS A 163 -0.03 -2.56 -4.45
CA HIS A 163 0.51 -3.91 -4.48
C HIS A 163 1.63 -4.06 -5.54
N LYS A 164 1.39 -3.56 -6.77
CA LYS A 164 2.38 -3.60 -7.86
C LYS A 164 3.63 -2.77 -7.57
N VAL A 165 3.48 -1.58 -6.99
CA VAL A 165 4.63 -0.77 -6.54
C VAL A 165 5.41 -1.52 -5.45
N GLY A 166 4.71 -2.17 -4.52
CA GLY A 166 5.33 -3.02 -3.50
C GLY A 166 6.16 -4.15 -4.09
N ASP A 167 5.57 -4.96 -4.96
CA ASP A 167 6.25 -6.07 -5.66
C ASP A 167 7.45 -5.59 -6.47
N GLY A 168 7.29 -4.48 -7.21
CA GLY A 168 8.38 -3.88 -7.98
C GLY A 168 9.52 -3.41 -7.08
N SER A 169 9.20 -2.74 -5.98
CA SER A 169 10.17 -2.22 -5.02
C SER A 169 10.93 -3.36 -4.34
N ALA A 170 10.25 -4.46 -4.01
CA ALA A 170 10.90 -5.65 -3.45
C ALA A 170 11.93 -6.25 -4.42
N ARG A 171 11.57 -6.37 -5.72
CA ARG A 171 12.49 -6.84 -6.77
C ARG A 171 13.66 -5.89 -7.01
N ALA A 172 13.46 -4.59 -6.80
CA ALA A 172 14.53 -3.58 -6.86
C ALA A 172 15.43 -3.57 -5.60
N GLY A 173 15.17 -4.41 -4.60
CA GLY A 173 15.91 -4.43 -3.33
C GLY A 173 15.47 -3.36 -2.32
N GLU A 174 14.39 -2.64 -2.59
CA GLU A 174 13.84 -1.58 -1.73
C GLU A 174 12.83 -2.16 -0.72
N GLY A 175 13.27 -3.10 0.12
CA GLY A 175 12.38 -3.89 0.99
C GLY A 175 11.49 -3.06 1.94
N GLN A 176 12.03 -1.97 2.51
CA GLN A 176 11.25 -1.07 3.37
C GLN A 176 10.17 -0.31 2.59
N VAL A 177 10.49 0.15 1.38
CA VAL A 177 9.53 0.82 0.50
C VAL A 177 8.45 -0.15 0.06
N ALA A 178 8.83 -1.40 -0.26
CA ALA A 178 7.89 -2.45 -0.60
C ALA A 178 6.88 -2.71 0.53
N ARG A 179 7.39 -2.89 1.76
CA ARG A 179 6.57 -3.08 2.95
C ARG A 179 5.55 -1.95 3.14
N GLN A 180 5.97 -0.69 3.02
CA GLN A 180 5.07 0.47 3.18
C GLN A 180 3.91 0.44 2.18
N HIS A 181 4.19 0.13 0.90
CA HIS A 181 3.14 0.08 -0.12
C HIS A 181 2.19 -1.12 0.07
N HIS A 182 2.72 -2.28 0.47
CA HIS A 182 1.90 -3.44 0.81
C HIS A 182 1.04 -3.18 2.05
N GLU A 183 1.54 -2.50 3.09
CA GLU A 183 0.76 -2.11 4.27
C GLU A 183 -0.38 -1.16 3.89
N GLN A 184 -0.14 -0.19 3.00
CA GLN A 184 -1.19 0.68 2.48
C GLN A 184 -2.25 -0.09 1.68
N ALA A 185 -1.83 -1.04 0.83
CA ALA A 185 -2.75 -1.91 0.09
C ALA A 185 -3.59 -2.77 1.04
N LEU A 186 -2.96 -3.31 2.09
CA LEU A 186 -3.59 -4.16 3.09
C LEU A 186 -4.76 -3.46 3.78
N VAL A 187 -4.62 -2.18 4.15
CA VAL A 187 -5.70 -1.40 4.77
C VAL A 187 -6.91 -1.30 3.84
N LEU A 188 -6.70 -1.00 2.56
CA LEU A 188 -7.79 -0.89 1.58
C LEU A 188 -8.46 -2.24 1.34
N LEU A 189 -7.66 -3.29 1.14
CA LEU A 189 -8.15 -4.63 0.86
C LEU A 189 -8.91 -5.25 2.04
N ARG A 190 -8.45 -5.04 3.28
CA ARG A 190 -9.19 -5.45 4.48
C ARG A 190 -10.54 -4.77 4.58
N ARG A 191 -10.61 -3.46 4.31
CA ARG A 191 -11.89 -2.71 4.30
C ARG A 191 -12.84 -3.26 3.25
N MET A 192 -12.36 -3.52 2.03
CA MET A 192 -13.17 -4.08 0.95
C MET A 192 -13.66 -5.49 1.27
N TYR A 193 -12.76 -6.35 1.77
CA TYR A 193 -13.10 -7.72 2.13
C TYR A 193 -14.12 -7.76 3.28
N GLY A 194 -13.99 -6.88 4.28
CA GLY A 194 -14.98 -6.74 5.35
C GLY A 194 -16.37 -6.32 4.87
N GLY A 195 -16.46 -5.52 3.81
CA GLY A 195 -17.73 -5.10 3.20
C GLY A 195 -18.36 -6.15 2.28
N ASN A 196 -17.56 -7.01 1.65
CA ASN A 196 -18.03 -8.11 0.81
C ASN A 196 -17.02 -9.29 0.81
N GLN A 197 -17.17 -10.19 1.78
CA GLN A 197 -16.25 -11.33 2.00
C GLN A 197 -16.32 -12.42 0.92
N ARG A 198 -17.25 -12.29 -0.05
CA ARG A 198 -17.45 -13.27 -1.12
C ARG A 198 -16.83 -12.86 -2.46
N ASP A 199 -16.19 -11.68 -2.54
CA ASP A 199 -15.52 -11.27 -3.77
C ASP A 199 -14.17 -12.01 -3.93
N PRO A 200 -14.03 -12.94 -4.90
CA PRO A 200 -12.81 -13.73 -5.03
C PRO A 200 -11.61 -12.91 -5.51
N GLY A 201 -11.84 -11.78 -6.20
CA GLY A 201 -10.79 -10.88 -6.65
C GLY A 201 -10.15 -10.15 -5.48
N VAL A 202 -10.99 -9.54 -4.62
CA VAL A 202 -10.52 -8.86 -3.41
C VAL A 202 -9.86 -9.84 -2.44
N ALA A 203 -10.46 -11.01 -2.24
CA ALA A 203 -9.90 -12.05 -1.37
C ALA A 203 -8.49 -12.46 -1.85
N ARG A 204 -8.31 -12.63 -3.16
CA ARG A 204 -7.02 -13.05 -3.73
C ARG A 204 -5.96 -11.97 -3.59
N GLU A 205 -6.29 -10.71 -3.88
CA GLU A 205 -5.35 -9.59 -3.70
C GLU A 205 -4.99 -9.39 -2.22
N LEU A 206 -5.94 -9.57 -1.30
CA LEU A 206 -5.69 -9.51 0.14
C LEU A 206 -4.76 -10.64 0.59
N ALA A 207 -5.02 -11.88 0.15
CA ALA A 207 -4.20 -13.04 0.46
C ALA A 207 -2.74 -12.84 0.01
N VAL A 208 -2.51 -12.47 -1.26
CA VAL A 208 -1.16 -12.23 -1.78
C VAL A 208 -0.47 -11.06 -1.06
N THR A 209 -1.21 -10.02 -0.65
CA THR A 209 -0.63 -8.91 0.12
C THR A 209 -0.19 -9.35 1.52
N LEU A 210 -0.96 -10.20 2.18
CA LEU A 210 -0.59 -10.83 3.46
C LEU A 210 0.63 -11.74 3.30
N GLU A 211 0.68 -12.55 2.23
CA GLU A 211 1.83 -13.39 1.88
C GLU A 211 3.12 -12.55 1.81
N ARG A 212 3.09 -11.44 1.05
CA ARG A 212 4.24 -10.55 0.86
C ARG A 212 4.72 -9.93 2.17
N LEU A 213 3.80 -9.44 2.99
CA LEU A 213 4.12 -8.84 4.28
C LEU A 213 4.63 -9.87 5.28
N GLY A 214 4.03 -11.06 5.30
CA GLY A 214 4.47 -12.16 6.15
C GLY A 214 5.86 -12.65 5.79
N ALA A 215 6.14 -12.83 4.49
CA ALA A 215 7.46 -13.19 3.99
C ALA A 215 8.51 -12.11 4.31
N ALA A 216 8.17 -10.83 4.15
CA ALA A 216 9.05 -9.72 4.51
C ALA A 216 9.35 -9.69 6.03
N ALA A 217 8.35 -9.94 6.86
CA ALA A 217 8.52 -10.04 8.32
C ALA A 217 9.41 -11.24 8.69
N ALA A 218 9.17 -12.41 8.10
CA ALA A 218 9.98 -13.60 8.33
C ALA A 218 11.46 -13.38 7.93
N ALA A 219 11.70 -12.70 6.81
CA ALA A 219 13.05 -12.41 6.31
C ALA A 219 13.88 -11.53 7.28
N VAL A 220 13.22 -10.68 8.07
CA VAL A 220 13.88 -9.86 9.11
C VAL A 220 13.81 -10.49 10.50
N GLY A 221 13.35 -11.74 10.61
CA GLY A 221 13.26 -12.49 11.87
C GLY A 221 12.04 -12.16 12.73
N ASP A 222 11.12 -11.32 12.24
CA ASP A 222 9.87 -10.96 12.91
C ASP A 222 8.81 -12.06 12.72
N ARG A 223 9.03 -13.17 13.42
CA ARG A 223 8.18 -14.37 13.34
C ARG A 223 6.75 -14.12 13.79
N ALA A 224 6.54 -13.21 14.74
CA ALA A 224 5.21 -12.91 15.26
C ALA A 224 4.32 -12.25 14.20
N ASN A 225 4.82 -11.19 13.54
CA ASN A 225 4.07 -10.55 12.46
C ASN A 225 3.95 -11.44 11.23
N ALA A 226 4.98 -12.25 10.93
CA ALA A 226 4.90 -13.24 9.85
C ALA A 226 3.77 -14.24 10.08
N ARG A 227 3.72 -14.84 11.27
CA ARG A 227 2.66 -15.77 11.66
C ARG A 227 1.29 -15.13 11.58
N GLN A 228 1.12 -13.93 12.13
CA GLN A 228 -0.18 -13.23 12.09
C GLN A 228 -0.67 -13.03 10.65
N ALA A 229 0.22 -12.62 9.74
CA ALA A 229 -0.13 -12.42 8.34
C ALA A 229 -0.53 -13.73 7.66
N PHE A 230 0.26 -14.79 7.84
CA PHE A 230 -0.01 -16.11 7.25
C PHE A 230 -1.29 -16.76 7.81
N GLU A 231 -1.57 -16.62 9.12
CA GLU A 231 -2.81 -17.13 9.71
C GLU A 231 -4.05 -16.38 9.20
N GLU A 232 -3.93 -15.07 8.93
CA GLU A 232 -5.01 -14.31 8.27
C GLU A 232 -5.22 -14.76 6.82
N GLU A 233 -4.14 -14.96 6.07
CA GLU A 233 -4.21 -15.48 4.71
C GLU A 233 -4.88 -16.85 4.67
N LEU A 234 -4.51 -17.75 5.60
CA LEU A 234 -5.09 -19.08 5.71
C LEU A 234 -6.59 -19.02 6.01
N ARG A 235 -7.05 -18.08 6.85
CA ARG A 235 -8.48 -17.86 7.13
C ARG A 235 -9.23 -17.44 5.86
N ILE A 236 -8.67 -16.54 5.07
CA ILE A 236 -9.28 -16.10 3.80
C ILE A 236 -9.35 -17.29 2.83
N ALA A 237 -8.25 -18.01 2.65
CA ALA A 237 -8.19 -19.13 1.73
C ALA A 237 -9.17 -20.27 2.13
N ASN A 238 -9.33 -20.52 3.43
CA ASN A 238 -10.35 -21.44 3.94
C ASN A 238 -11.78 -20.96 3.65
N SER A 239 -12.07 -19.69 3.93
CA SER A 239 -13.38 -19.10 3.64
C SER A 239 -13.72 -19.21 2.16
N MET A 240 -12.79 -18.88 1.27
CA MET A 240 -13.03 -18.94 -0.17
C MET A 240 -13.15 -20.38 -0.70
N ALA A 241 -12.33 -21.31 -0.22
CA ALA A 241 -12.43 -22.72 -0.58
C ALA A 241 -13.77 -23.36 -0.16
N SER A 242 -14.38 -22.89 0.94
CA SER A 242 -15.68 -23.40 1.41
C SER A 242 -16.89 -22.92 0.60
N GLN A 243 -16.73 -21.93 -0.29
CA GLN A 243 -17.85 -21.35 -1.06
C GLN A 243 -18.26 -22.21 -2.28
N GLU A 244 -18.03 -23.53 -2.23
CA GLU A 244 -18.30 -24.50 -3.31
C GLU A 244 -17.76 -24.09 -4.69
N THR A 245 -16.66 -23.33 -4.72
CA THR A 245 -15.99 -22.98 -5.97
C THR A 245 -15.16 -24.17 -6.43
N SER A 246 -15.28 -24.57 -7.71
CA SER A 246 -14.34 -25.50 -8.35
C SER A 246 -12.93 -24.91 -8.55
N ASP A 247 -12.68 -23.70 -8.02
CA ASP A 247 -11.41 -22.99 -8.10
C ASP A 247 -10.37 -23.59 -7.14
N LEU A 248 -9.56 -24.49 -7.68
CA LEU A 248 -8.45 -25.13 -6.95
C LEU A 248 -7.29 -24.18 -6.62
N SER A 249 -7.31 -22.92 -7.09
CA SER A 249 -6.30 -21.94 -6.68
C SER A 249 -6.33 -21.69 -5.17
N TRP A 250 -7.49 -21.80 -4.52
CA TRP A 250 -7.59 -21.68 -3.06
C TRP A 250 -6.98 -22.86 -2.31
N VAL A 251 -7.04 -24.07 -2.88
CA VAL A 251 -6.32 -25.24 -2.36
C VAL A 251 -4.82 -25.02 -2.42
N ARG A 252 -4.34 -24.46 -3.54
CA ARG A 252 -2.93 -24.07 -3.69
C ARG A 252 -2.50 -22.98 -2.71
N PHE A 253 -3.29 -21.91 -2.54
CA PHE A 253 -3.00 -20.86 -1.56
C PHE A 253 -2.84 -21.44 -0.16
N LYS A 254 -3.78 -22.29 0.28
CA LYS A 254 -3.66 -22.98 1.58
C LYS A 254 -2.37 -23.80 1.70
N ALA A 255 -1.99 -24.54 0.66
CA ALA A 255 -0.78 -25.35 0.67
C ALA A 255 0.48 -24.49 0.84
N VAL A 256 0.56 -23.38 0.09
CA VAL A 256 1.68 -22.44 0.17
C VAL A 256 1.77 -21.78 1.55
N VAL A 257 0.64 -21.33 2.12
CA VAL A 257 0.63 -20.72 3.45
C VAL A 257 1.08 -21.70 4.53
N HIS A 258 0.70 -22.98 4.42
CA HIS A 258 1.19 -24.01 5.33
C HIS A 258 2.71 -24.24 5.19
N ILE A 259 3.29 -24.14 3.99
CA ILE A 259 4.75 -24.12 3.85
C ILE A 259 5.36 -22.93 4.58
N MET A 260 4.78 -21.74 4.41
CA MET A 260 5.30 -20.52 5.03
C MET A 260 5.23 -20.57 6.55
N LEU A 261 4.14 -21.09 7.12
CA LEU A 261 4.00 -21.32 8.56
C LEU A 261 5.01 -22.37 9.05
N GLY A 262 5.20 -23.47 8.33
CA GLY A 262 6.22 -24.48 8.68
C GLY A 262 7.65 -23.92 8.64
N ASN A 263 7.94 -22.99 7.72
CA ASN A 263 9.25 -22.36 7.62
C ASN A 263 9.57 -21.40 8.78
N LEU A 264 8.59 -21.07 9.64
CA LEU A 264 8.84 -20.26 10.84
C LEU A 264 9.64 -21.03 11.91
N ASN A 265 9.73 -22.36 11.80
CA ASN A 265 10.49 -23.27 12.67
C ASN A 265 10.04 -23.22 14.14
N ASP A 266 8.74 -23.36 14.34
CA ASP A 266 8.05 -23.50 15.62
C ASP A 266 7.61 -24.97 15.88
N PRO A 267 7.08 -25.29 17.08
CA PRO A 267 6.65 -26.65 17.39
C PRO A 267 5.61 -27.25 16.44
N ASP A 268 4.79 -26.41 15.79
CA ASP A 268 3.71 -26.84 14.89
C ASP A 268 4.18 -27.02 13.44
N SER A 269 5.46 -26.74 13.15
CA SER A 269 5.98 -26.69 11.78
C SER A 269 5.83 -28.01 11.03
N ARG A 270 6.01 -29.15 11.71
CA ARG A 270 5.79 -30.47 11.11
C ARG A 270 4.33 -30.66 10.69
N ALA A 271 3.38 -30.28 11.54
CA ALA A 271 1.96 -30.38 11.25
C ALA A 271 1.57 -29.52 10.04
N HIS A 272 2.16 -28.32 9.93
CA HIS A 272 1.97 -27.47 8.74
C HIS A 272 2.55 -28.09 7.47
N TYR A 273 3.75 -28.68 7.50
CA TYR A 273 4.28 -29.41 6.34
C TYR A 273 3.41 -30.60 5.94
N GLU A 274 2.82 -31.32 6.90
CA GLU A 274 1.88 -32.41 6.63
C GLU A 274 0.60 -31.91 5.93
N GLN A 275 0.03 -30.79 6.39
CA GLN A 275 -1.13 -30.15 5.73
C GLN A 275 -0.79 -29.69 4.32
N ALA A 276 0.36 -29.04 4.13
CA ALA A 276 0.81 -28.62 2.80
C ALA A 276 0.96 -29.81 1.84
N ARG A 277 1.56 -30.92 2.30
CA ARG A 277 1.70 -32.15 1.52
C ARG A 277 0.34 -32.69 1.07
N GLN A 278 -0.62 -32.82 1.99
CA GLN A 278 -1.97 -33.34 1.68
C GLN A 278 -2.71 -32.48 0.65
N LEU A 279 -2.57 -31.16 0.75
CA LEU A 279 -3.17 -30.21 -0.20
C LEU A 279 -2.50 -30.32 -1.58
N PHE A 280 -1.17 -30.37 -1.66
CA PHE A 280 -0.47 -30.58 -2.93
C PHE A 280 -0.78 -31.94 -3.55
N GLU A 281 -0.92 -33.01 -2.77
CA GLU A 281 -1.37 -34.32 -3.26
C GLU A 281 -2.80 -34.28 -3.82
N THR A 282 -3.64 -33.40 -3.27
CA THR A 282 -4.99 -33.17 -3.80
C THR A 282 -4.95 -32.48 -5.15
N LEU A 283 -4.05 -31.50 -5.34
CA LEU A 283 -3.79 -30.88 -6.64
C LEU A 283 -3.17 -31.86 -7.65
N GLU A 284 -2.28 -32.74 -7.19
CA GLU A 284 -1.67 -33.79 -8.03
C GLU A 284 -2.74 -34.77 -8.53
N ARG A 285 -3.60 -35.27 -7.63
CA ARG A 285 -4.71 -36.16 -7.97
C ARG A 285 -5.73 -35.51 -8.90
N SER A 286 -5.95 -34.21 -8.81
CA SER A 286 -6.86 -33.47 -9.70
C SER A 286 -6.23 -33.04 -11.02
N GLY A 287 -4.95 -33.36 -11.27
CA GLY A 287 -4.21 -32.95 -12.47
C GLY A 287 -3.97 -31.44 -12.57
N SER A 288 -4.15 -30.70 -11.48
CA SER A 288 -4.02 -29.22 -11.44
C SER A 288 -2.75 -28.74 -10.76
N ILE A 289 -1.84 -29.65 -10.40
CA ILE A 289 -0.56 -29.31 -9.78
C ILE A 289 0.38 -28.63 -10.78
N GLN A 290 1.02 -27.54 -10.35
CA GLN A 290 2.03 -26.85 -11.15
C GLN A 290 3.39 -27.53 -11.02
N SER A 291 4.29 -27.34 -11.99
CA SER A 291 5.63 -27.95 -11.97
C SER A 291 6.43 -27.61 -10.71
N GLN A 292 6.40 -26.34 -10.29
CA GLN A 292 7.06 -25.89 -9.05
C GLN A 292 6.45 -26.57 -7.81
N ASP A 293 5.13 -26.68 -7.74
CA ASP A 293 4.42 -27.30 -6.62
C ASP A 293 4.71 -28.80 -6.54
N SER A 294 4.91 -29.47 -7.67
CA SER A 294 5.31 -30.87 -7.74
C SER A 294 6.71 -31.10 -7.14
N GLN A 295 7.66 -30.20 -7.42
CA GLN A 295 8.99 -30.25 -6.80
C GLN A 295 8.89 -30.04 -5.28
N THR A 296 8.12 -29.03 -4.85
CA THR A 296 7.86 -28.77 -3.43
C THR A 296 7.24 -30.00 -2.74
N LEU A 297 6.28 -30.67 -3.40
CA LEU A 297 5.67 -31.89 -2.88
C LEU A 297 6.68 -33.03 -2.69
N GLN A 298 7.61 -33.21 -3.63
CA GLN A 298 8.69 -34.19 -3.48
C GLN A 298 9.62 -33.86 -2.31
N GLN A 299 9.96 -32.59 -2.12
CA GLN A 299 10.75 -32.14 -0.98
C GLN A 299 10.04 -32.42 0.35
N LEU A 300 8.74 -32.13 0.44
CA LEU A 300 7.93 -32.40 1.63
C LEU A 300 7.87 -33.89 1.97
N ARG A 301 7.74 -34.76 0.97
CA ARG A 301 7.78 -36.23 1.16
C ARG A 301 9.12 -36.67 1.76
N GLY A 302 10.23 -36.08 1.31
CA GLY A 302 11.55 -36.34 1.87
C GLY A 302 11.70 -35.88 3.33
N VAL A 303 11.30 -34.64 3.63
CA VAL A 303 11.39 -34.06 4.98
C VAL A 303 10.53 -34.84 5.99
N LEU A 304 9.32 -35.25 5.60
CA LEU A 304 8.39 -35.93 6.50
C LEU A 304 8.67 -37.44 6.65
N GLY A 305 9.26 -38.08 5.63
CA GLY A 305 9.61 -39.50 5.63
C GLY A 305 10.92 -39.85 6.34
N ALA A 306 11.71 -38.85 6.76
CA ALA A 306 13.01 -39.04 7.40
C ALA A 306 12.95 -39.15 8.95
N ALA A 307 11.80 -39.51 9.52
CA ALA A 307 11.58 -39.59 10.98
C ALA A 307 11.26 -41.01 11.46
#